data_AF-A0A9J8A7L8-F1
#
_entry.id   AF-A0A9J8A7L8-F1
#
_cell.length_a   1.000
_cell.length_b   1.000
_cell.length_c   1.000
_cell.angle_alpha   90.00
_cell.angle_beta   90.00
_cell.angle_gamma   90.00
#
_symmetry.space_group_name_H-M   'P 1'
#
loop_
_entity.id
_entity.type
_entity.pdbx_description
1 polymer ?
#
loop_
_entity_poly.entity_id
_entity_poly.type
_entity_poly.pdbx_seq_one_letter_code
_entity_poly.pdbx_strand_id
1 'polypeptide(L)'
;MVLSRMMSNMSEEIKEIICKTLPNLSEETQWQIILKLQSSGLESKEDLKYVQQEDIADLLPVIQRRKLLDAFKLETETVALDLQVIPTSSPLSSDWSVSGSSSPTLCTPPNSSSSQLSSISSCSSQARNSEPSNRPSTSQILKTWPEIFQVPWEQMPQEIRSAIADGKRPKPVERRQMVRVLADEMRRYEANPTRAQCLTVVRNIIRQYPKTFADIAPDGSLLCGGYTSLLIQLKNRIENVNRDRSFSCHRSSTGKRGPTDTYGCTRFQPELPPEETDETVEQHRQRLEEIYRQEGAGGAERAEVKNLMELTFSLQRRHINTLPPPDIEDVKSKWPFLFMPRYIYAHFELLTDINVLRSLELSMEECGRAITEYFRGKPTNKDVKDILSNGEDNEMALRVVQLLMAHFGEDLTGLILLTDVSATASDVETTLSLPASPRLILPVSGATGQVTIKGWMITFEGRVISEGITPTFATGLAAMFAIYYIFNLQYQDEAACTLEFIQR
;
A
#
# COMPACT_ATOMS: atom_id res chain seq x y z
N MET A 1 -5.59 -46.71 -7.97
CA MET A 1 -6.77 -46.07 -7.32
C MET A 1 -6.49 -44.68 -6.77
N VAL A 2 -5.52 -44.46 -5.87
CA VAL A 2 -5.32 -43.13 -5.22
C VAL A 2 -5.07 -41.99 -6.22
N LEU A 3 -4.09 -42.13 -7.13
CA LEU A 3 -3.80 -41.10 -8.15
C LEU A 3 -5.02 -40.77 -9.03
N SER A 4 -5.74 -41.79 -9.50
CA SER A 4 -6.99 -41.62 -10.26
C SER A 4 -8.08 -40.89 -9.47
N ARG A 5 -8.11 -40.98 -8.14
CA ARG A 5 -9.09 -40.30 -7.29
C ARG A 5 -8.68 -38.85 -7.00
N MET A 6 -7.39 -38.55 -6.93
CA MET A 6 -6.87 -37.18 -6.78
C MET A 6 -7.04 -36.38 -8.08
N MET A 7 -6.77 -36.98 -9.24
CA MET A 7 -7.00 -36.35 -10.54
C MET A 7 -8.49 -36.02 -10.78
N SER A 8 -9.42 -36.88 -10.36
CA SER A 8 -10.86 -36.58 -10.46
C SER A 8 -11.28 -35.38 -9.62
N ASN A 9 -10.80 -35.26 -8.38
CA ASN A 9 -11.15 -34.13 -7.48
C ASN A 9 -10.66 -32.79 -8.05
N MET A 10 -9.43 -32.76 -8.56
CA MET A 10 -8.85 -31.58 -9.22
C MET A 10 -9.63 -31.17 -10.47
N SER A 11 -10.02 -32.12 -11.33
CA SER A 11 -10.84 -31.83 -12.50
C SER A 11 -12.21 -31.25 -12.12
N GLU A 12 -12.81 -31.68 -11.02
CA GLU A 12 -14.08 -31.15 -10.52
C GLU A 12 -13.94 -29.71 -9.99
N GLU A 13 -12.90 -29.41 -9.20
CA GLU A 13 -12.61 -28.05 -8.73
C GLU A 13 -12.36 -27.06 -9.88
N ILE A 14 -11.59 -27.47 -10.90
CA ILE A 14 -11.33 -26.63 -12.08
C ILE A 14 -12.62 -26.45 -12.90
N LYS A 15 -13.45 -27.50 -13.04
CA LYS A 15 -14.77 -27.41 -13.71
C LYS A 15 -15.69 -26.42 -12.98
N GLU A 16 -15.70 -26.40 -11.65
CA GLU A 16 -16.49 -25.44 -10.88
C GLU A 16 -16.08 -23.99 -11.15
N ILE A 17 -14.77 -23.69 -11.18
CA ILE A 17 -14.25 -22.34 -11.49
C ILE A 17 -14.61 -21.92 -12.92
N ILE A 18 -14.50 -22.84 -13.90
CA ILE A 18 -14.89 -22.58 -15.30
C ILE A 18 -16.40 -22.29 -15.38
N CYS A 19 -17.25 -23.11 -14.75
CA CYS A 19 -18.71 -22.91 -14.74
C CYS A 19 -19.12 -21.59 -14.07
N LYS A 20 -18.51 -21.24 -12.92
CA LYS A 20 -18.73 -19.99 -12.19
C LYS A 20 -18.38 -18.76 -13.05
N THR A 21 -17.33 -18.86 -13.87
CA THR A 21 -16.80 -17.73 -14.66
C THR A 21 -17.43 -17.61 -16.04
N LEU A 22 -17.73 -18.74 -16.67
CA LEU A 22 -18.25 -18.85 -18.05
C LEU A 22 -19.47 -19.79 -18.09
N PRO A 23 -20.61 -19.41 -17.46
CA PRO A 23 -21.77 -20.31 -17.26
C PRO A 23 -22.46 -20.77 -18.56
N ASN A 24 -22.16 -20.14 -19.70
CA ASN A 24 -22.71 -20.48 -21.01
C ASN A 24 -21.74 -21.32 -21.88
N LEU A 25 -20.65 -21.83 -21.31
CA LEU A 25 -19.66 -22.63 -22.04
C LEU A 25 -20.09 -24.10 -22.13
N SER A 26 -19.96 -24.73 -23.30
CA SER A 26 -20.37 -26.13 -23.49
C SER A 26 -19.52 -27.11 -22.67
N GLU A 27 -20.13 -28.20 -22.16
CA GLU A 27 -19.41 -29.19 -21.33
C GLU A 27 -18.21 -29.82 -22.06
N GLU A 28 -18.31 -30.02 -23.38
CA GLU A 28 -17.20 -30.50 -24.21
C GLU A 28 -16.03 -29.49 -24.16
N THR A 29 -16.30 -28.20 -24.38
CA THR A 29 -15.25 -27.16 -24.31
C THR A 29 -14.65 -27.03 -22.90
N GLN A 30 -15.45 -27.18 -21.85
CA GLN A 30 -14.95 -27.21 -20.47
C GLN A 30 -13.96 -28.36 -20.26
N TRP A 31 -14.29 -29.56 -20.76
CA TRP A 31 -13.44 -30.74 -20.62
C TRP A 31 -12.15 -30.62 -21.44
N GLN A 32 -12.21 -30.08 -22.66
CA GLN A 32 -11.02 -29.81 -23.48
C GLN A 32 -10.07 -28.81 -22.79
N ILE A 33 -10.59 -27.78 -22.09
CA ILE A 33 -9.76 -26.86 -21.30
C ILE A 33 -9.04 -27.60 -20.16
N ILE A 34 -9.76 -28.41 -19.38
CA ILE A 34 -9.19 -29.17 -18.26
C ILE A 34 -8.09 -30.13 -18.75
N LEU A 35 -8.36 -30.89 -19.82
CA LEU A 35 -7.37 -31.80 -20.42
C LEU A 35 -6.14 -31.05 -20.95
N LYS A 36 -6.33 -29.87 -21.56
CA LYS A 36 -5.21 -29.08 -22.09
C LYS A 36 -4.33 -28.49 -20.97
N LEU A 37 -4.93 -28.02 -19.88
CA LEU A 37 -4.20 -27.55 -18.72
C LEU A 37 -3.44 -28.70 -18.03
N GLN A 38 -4.07 -29.86 -17.87
CA GLN A 38 -3.41 -31.05 -17.30
C GLN A 38 -2.25 -31.57 -18.16
N SER A 39 -2.40 -31.60 -19.49
CA SER A 39 -1.29 -31.95 -20.41
C SER A 39 -0.19 -30.90 -20.51
N SER A 40 -0.45 -29.67 -20.06
CA SER A 40 0.54 -28.60 -19.92
C SER A 40 1.26 -28.61 -18.55
N GLY A 41 0.99 -29.60 -17.68
CA GLY A 41 1.68 -29.76 -16.40
C GLY A 41 1.00 -29.12 -15.19
N LEU A 42 -0.32 -28.86 -15.25
CA LEU A 42 -1.08 -28.39 -14.09
C LEU A 42 -1.27 -29.54 -13.07
N GLU A 43 -0.60 -29.44 -11.91
CA GLU A 43 -0.62 -30.47 -10.85
C GLU A 43 -1.48 -30.09 -9.63
N SER A 44 -1.89 -28.83 -9.49
CA SER A 44 -2.66 -28.31 -8.35
C SER A 44 -3.56 -27.12 -8.71
N LYS A 45 -4.51 -26.75 -7.83
CA LYS A 45 -5.35 -25.55 -7.99
C LYS A 45 -4.48 -24.28 -7.93
N GLU A 46 -3.41 -24.31 -7.14
CA GLU A 46 -2.45 -23.23 -6.95
C GLU A 46 -1.63 -22.91 -8.21
N ASP A 47 -1.53 -23.83 -9.17
CA ASP A 47 -0.81 -23.64 -10.44
C ASP A 47 -1.62 -22.81 -11.46
N LEU A 48 -2.93 -22.63 -11.24
CA LEU A 48 -3.80 -21.84 -12.11
C LEU A 48 -3.33 -20.38 -12.28
N LYS A 49 -2.56 -19.84 -11.32
CA LYS A 49 -1.93 -18.51 -11.39
C LYS A 49 -0.84 -18.36 -12.46
N TYR A 50 -0.29 -19.47 -12.94
CA TYR A 50 0.77 -19.49 -13.97
C TYR A 50 0.23 -19.67 -15.39
N VAL A 51 -1.06 -19.97 -15.55
CA VAL A 51 -1.71 -20.12 -16.85
C VAL A 51 -1.74 -18.77 -17.57
N GLN A 52 -1.37 -18.77 -18.85
CA GLN A 52 -1.30 -17.58 -19.70
C GLN A 52 -2.32 -17.61 -20.85
N GLN A 53 -2.33 -16.59 -21.70
CA GLN A 53 -3.39 -16.40 -22.70
C GLN A 53 -3.23 -17.31 -23.93
N GLU A 54 -2.01 -17.78 -24.16
CA GLU A 54 -1.55 -18.78 -25.13
C GLU A 54 -2.06 -20.19 -24.81
N ASP A 55 -2.04 -20.61 -23.53
CA ASP A 55 -2.36 -21.98 -23.12
C ASP A 55 -3.80 -22.39 -23.45
N ILE A 56 -4.71 -21.41 -23.46
CA ILE A 56 -6.14 -21.56 -23.78
C ILE A 56 -6.55 -20.81 -25.06
N ALA A 57 -5.59 -20.41 -25.92
CA ALA A 57 -5.81 -19.49 -27.04
C ALA A 57 -6.77 -19.98 -28.13
N ASP A 58 -6.74 -21.28 -28.36
CA ASP A 58 -7.46 -22.09 -29.34
C ASP A 58 -8.86 -22.53 -28.85
N LEU A 59 -9.06 -22.62 -27.54
CA LEU A 59 -10.30 -23.12 -26.93
C LEU A 59 -11.32 -22.03 -26.62
N LEU A 60 -10.91 -20.75 -26.51
CA LEU A 60 -11.79 -19.66 -26.08
C LEU A 60 -11.57 -18.33 -26.85
N PRO A 61 -12.65 -17.56 -27.11
CA PRO A 61 -12.56 -16.16 -27.55
C PRO A 61 -11.76 -15.28 -26.58
N VAL A 62 -11.09 -14.25 -27.12
CA VAL A 62 -10.16 -13.35 -26.38
C VAL A 62 -10.73 -12.81 -25.05
N ILE A 63 -11.99 -12.42 -25.03
CA ILE A 63 -12.63 -11.87 -23.82
C ILE A 63 -12.98 -12.96 -22.80
N GLN A 64 -13.36 -14.15 -23.25
CA GLN A 64 -13.65 -15.28 -22.34
C GLN A 64 -12.36 -15.80 -21.70
N ARG A 65 -11.24 -15.83 -22.46
CA ARG A 65 -9.90 -16.10 -21.91
C ARG A 65 -9.53 -15.16 -20.78
N ARG A 66 -9.61 -13.85 -21.01
CA ARG A 66 -9.24 -12.84 -19.99
C ARG A 66 -10.05 -13.03 -18.71
N LYS A 67 -11.38 -13.17 -18.82
CA LYS A 67 -12.26 -13.46 -17.67
C LYS A 67 -11.85 -14.73 -16.92
N LEU A 68 -11.49 -15.80 -17.62
CA LEU A 68 -11.08 -17.06 -17.00
C LEU A 68 -9.72 -16.94 -16.29
N LEU A 69 -8.75 -16.23 -16.89
CA LEU A 69 -7.45 -15.96 -16.28
C LEU A 69 -7.56 -15.06 -15.05
N ASP A 70 -8.42 -14.05 -15.09
CA ASP A 70 -8.68 -13.17 -13.94
C ASP A 70 -9.34 -13.95 -12.79
N ALA A 71 -10.26 -14.87 -13.11
CA ALA A 71 -10.86 -15.78 -12.12
C ALA A 71 -9.83 -16.77 -11.55
N PHE A 72 -8.92 -17.32 -12.37
CA PHE A 72 -7.84 -18.20 -11.90
C PHE A 72 -6.88 -17.48 -10.93
N LYS A 73 -6.54 -16.22 -11.20
CA LYS A 73 -5.75 -15.38 -10.27
C LYS A 73 -6.52 -15.10 -8.98
N LEU A 74 -7.76 -14.66 -9.08
CA LEU A 74 -8.58 -14.37 -7.90
C LEU A 74 -8.76 -15.60 -7.01
N GLU A 75 -9.06 -16.76 -7.60
CA GLU A 75 -9.33 -18.00 -6.87
C GLU A 75 -8.05 -18.55 -6.20
N THR A 76 -6.87 -18.31 -6.77
CA THR A 76 -5.59 -18.64 -6.12
C THR A 76 -5.15 -17.63 -5.06
N GLU A 77 -5.59 -16.37 -5.15
CA GLU A 77 -5.43 -15.37 -4.09
C GLU A 77 -6.38 -15.61 -2.91
N THR A 78 -7.61 -16.08 -3.17
CA THR A 78 -8.61 -16.35 -2.11
C THR A 78 -8.18 -17.53 -1.22
N VAL A 79 -7.62 -18.59 -1.79
CA VAL A 79 -7.18 -19.78 -1.03
C VAL A 79 -6.01 -19.46 -0.08
N ALA A 80 -5.20 -18.44 -0.37
CA ALA A 80 -4.16 -17.96 0.54
C ALA A 80 -4.69 -17.27 1.81
N LEU A 81 -6.00 -16.99 1.88
CA LEU A 81 -6.66 -16.31 3.00
C LEU A 81 -7.55 -17.21 3.87
N ASP A 82 -7.90 -18.42 3.43
CA ASP A 82 -8.99 -19.19 4.03
C ASP A 82 -8.62 -20.63 4.46
N LEU A 83 -7.81 -20.73 5.53
CA LEU A 83 -7.67 -21.96 6.32
C LEU A 83 -7.50 -21.65 7.82
N GLN A 84 -8.63 -21.45 8.51
CA GLN A 84 -9.01 -22.16 9.76
C GLN A 84 -10.19 -21.46 10.46
N VAL A 85 -11.42 -21.72 9.99
CA VAL A 85 -12.62 -21.65 10.83
C VAL A 85 -12.98 -23.07 11.24
N ILE A 86 -12.92 -23.35 12.55
CA ILE A 86 -13.37 -24.62 13.11
C ILE A 86 -14.90 -24.57 13.23
N PRO A 87 -15.67 -25.49 12.60
CA PRO A 87 -17.11 -25.52 12.79
C PRO A 87 -17.46 -26.13 14.15
N THR A 88 -18.02 -25.32 15.05
CA THR A 88 -18.60 -25.79 16.31
C THR A 88 -19.89 -26.57 16.09
N SER A 89 -19.97 -27.79 16.63
CA SER A 89 -21.20 -28.55 16.78
C SER A 89 -21.81 -28.43 18.19
N SER A 90 -23.13 -28.25 18.19
CA SER A 90 -24.14 -28.06 19.24
C SER A 90 -24.10 -29.02 20.46
N PRO A 91 -25.01 -28.88 21.45
CA PRO A 91 -25.58 -27.68 22.10
C PRO A 91 -25.48 -27.74 23.66
N LEU A 92 -25.75 -26.63 24.36
CA LEU A 92 -25.91 -26.65 25.82
C LEU A 92 -27.34 -27.03 26.25
N SER A 93 -27.46 -27.87 27.28
CA SER A 93 -28.65 -27.97 28.14
C SER A 93 -28.26 -28.29 29.58
N SER A 94 -28.78 -27.49 30.51
CA SER A 94 -29.10 -27.80 31.93
C SER A 94 -28.04 -28.41 32.87
N ASP A 95 -27.68 -27.60 33.87
CA ASP A 95 -27.61 -27.90 35.32
C ASP A 95 -26.73 -29.04 35.86
N TRP A 96 -25.72 -28.70 36.69
CA TRP A 96 -25.86 -28.62 38.16
C TRP A 96 -24.48 -28.28 38.80
N SER A 97 -24.49 -27.77 40.04
CA SER A 97 -23.32 -27.21 40.75
C SER A 97 -22.61 -28.21 41.71
N VAL A 98 -21.58 -27.71 42.42
CA VAL A 98 -21.08 -28.16 43.75
C VAL A 98 -19.78 -29.01 43.78
N SER A 99 -18.70 -28.34 44.24
CA SER A 99 -17.54 -28.84 45.04
C SER A 99 -16.60 -29.93 44.47
N GLY A 100 -15.30 -29.99 44.85
CA GLY A 100 -14.52 -29.03 45.64
C GLY A 100 -13.19 -29.58 46.20
N SER A 101 -12.19 -28.70 46.28
CA SER A 101 -10.99 -28.77 47.16
C SER A 101 -9.82 -29.73 46.84
N SER A 102 -8.62 -29.25 47.23
CA SER A 102 -7.49 -30.01 47.80
C SER A 102 -6.49 -30.73 46.88
N SER A 103 -5.36 -30.04 46.63
CA SER A 103 -4.00 -30.64 46.61
C SER A 103 -3.61 -31.12 48.05
N PRO A 104 -2.46 -31.80 48.36
CA PRO A 104 -1.12 -31.54 47.80
C PRO A 104 -0.04 -32.68 47.76
N THR A 105 1.14 -32.28 47.24
CA THR A 105 2.53 -32.69 47.62
C THR A 105 3.20 -34.03 47.23
N LEU A 106 4.36 -33.85 46.55
CA LEU A 106 5.71 -34.43 46.80
C LEU A 106 5.91 -35.95 47.02
N CYS A 107 6.74 -36.58 46.16
CA CYS A 107 8.15 -36.92 46.48
C CYS A 107 8.88 -37.68 45.34
N THR A 108 10.22 -37.65 45.39
CA THR A 108 11.22 -38.16 44.40
C THR A 108 12.05 -39.33 44.98
N PRO A 109 13.23 -39.76 44.42
CA PRO A 109 13.52 -39.93 42.97
C PRO A 109 13.83 -41.35 42.37
N PRO A 110 14.82 -42.17 42.79
CA PRO A 110 15.99 -42.39 41.91
C PRO A 110 16.36 -43.84 41.55
N ASN A 111 16.91 -44.07 40.35
CA ASN A 111 18.30 -44.54 40.16
C ASN A 111 18.74 -44.67 38.68
N SER A 112 19.92 -44.08 38.38
CA SER A 112 21.09 -44.66 37.68
C SER A 112 20.97 -45.13 36.20
N SER A 113 21.96 -44.99 35.31
CA SER A 113 23.42 -44.79 35.50
C SER A 113 24.10 -44.09 34.29
N SER A 114 25.23 -43.42 34.53
CA SER A 114 26.49 -43.31 33.71
C SER A 114 26.48 -43.55 32.18
N SER A 115 27.25 -42.84 31.33
CA SER A 115 28.58 -42.21 31.54
C SER A 115 29.07 -41.28 30.39
N GLN A 116 29.77 -40.20 30.77
CA GLN A 116 31.07 -39.63 30.23
C GLN A 116 31.23 -39.36 28.69
N LEU A 117 31.46 -38.11 28.25
CA LEU A 117 32.76 -37.37 28.09
C LEU A 117 33.70 -37.98 26.99
N SER A 118 34.38 -37.25 26.10
CA SER A 118 34.71 -35.81 26.00
C SER A 118 35.11 -35.36 24.56
N SER A 119 35.14 -34.03 24.35
CA SER A 119 35.99 -33.14 23.51
C SER A 119 37.29 -33.74 22.89
N ILE A 120 37.95 -33.20 21.82
CA ILE A 120 38.31 -31.79 21.48
C ILE A 120 38.67 -31.62 19.94
N SER A 121 38.93 -30.37 19.50
CA SER A 121 39.48 -29.79 18.23
C SER A 121 40.31 -30.66 17.23
N SER A 122 40.57 -30.32 15.95
CA SER A 122 40.82 -29.01 15.28
C SER A 122 40.70 -29.07 13.73
N CYS A 123 40.91 -27.94 13.04
CA CYS A 123 40.83 -27.72 11.58
C CYS A 123 42.01 -28.22 10.72
N SER A 124 41.75 -28.63 9.45
CA SER A 124 42.46 -28.17 8.22
C SER A 124 41.94 -28.81 6.92
N SER A 125 42.25 -28.16 5.79
CA SER A 125 41.76 -28.37 4.42
C SER A 125 42.49 -29.42 3.57
N GLN A 126 41.80 -30.11 2.65
CA GLN A 126 42.14 -30.22 1.21
C GLN A 126 41.08 -31.00 0.40
N ALA A 127 41.12 -30.90 -0.94
CA ALA A 127 40.07 -31.37 -1.86
C ALA A 127 40.48 -32.56 -2.74
N ARG A 128 39.53 -33.48 -3.03
CA ARG A 128 39.11 -33.90 -4.40
C ARG A 128 38.09 -35.07 -4.43
N ASN A 129 37.09 -34.89 -5.30
CA ASN A 129 36.39 -35.85 -6.20
C ASN A 129 35.53 -37.04 -5.69
N SER A 130 34.27 -37.02 -6.16
CA SER A 130 33.37 -38.13 -6.64
C SER A 130 33.08 -39.32 -5.71
N GLU A 131 31.83 -39.63 -5.36
CA GLU A 131 30.75 -40.13 -6.26
C GLU A 131 29.31 -39.80 -5.78
N PRO A 132 28.25 -39.97 -6.62
CA PRO A 132 26.89 -39.54 -6.31
C PRO A 132 26.11 -40.59 -5.49
N SER A 133 25.55 -40.19 -4.35
CA SER A 133 24.61 -41.02 -3.58
C SER A 133 23.22 -40.38 -3.55
N ASN A 134 22.23 -41.10 -4.10
CA ASN A 134 20.84 -40.68 -4.13
C ASN A 134 20.28 -40.42 -2.73
N ARG A 135 19.79 -39.19 -2.49
CA ARG A 135 18.77 -38.91 -1.50
C ARG A 135 17.63 -38.12 -2.16
N PRO A 136 16.36 -38.40 -1.82
CA PRO A 136 15.24 -37.62 -2.33
C PRO A 136 15.30 -36.21 -1.74
N SER A 137 15.48 -35.21 -2.60
CA SER A 137 15.43 -33.80 -2.20
C SER A 137 14.01 -33.43 -1.79
N THR A 138 13.74 -33.44 -0.48
CA THR A 138 12.57 -32.76 0.05
C THR A 138 12.83 -31.26 -0.04
N SER A 139 12.10 -30.56 -0.90
CA SER A 139 12.19 -29.11 -1.09
C SER A 139 11.74 -28.37 0.18
N GLN A 140 12.64 -28.23 1.15
CA GLN A 140 12.40 -27.41 2.33
C GLN A 140 12.34 -25.95 1.90
N ILE A 141 11.13 -25.39 1.93
CA ILE A 141 10.90 -23.95 1.76
C ILE A 141 11.72 -23.24 2.85
N LEU A 142 12.78 -22.55 2.44
CA LEU A 142 13.63 -21.76 3.33
C LEU A 142 12.86 -20.52 3.79
N LYS A 143 12.17 -20.65 4.93
CA LYS A 143 11.45 -19.56 5.58
C LYS A 143 12.40 -18.39 5.87
N THR A 144 11.98 -17.19 5.51
CA THR A 144 12.77 -15.97 5.75
C THR A 144 12.80 -15.62 7.25
N TRP A 145 13.81 -14.86 7.69
CA TRP A 145 13.96 -14.53 9.11
C TRP A 145 12.70 -13.89 9.77
N PRO A 146 11.89 -13.05 9.11
CA PRO A 146 10.67 -12.49 9.72
C PRO A 146 9.56 -13.51 9.97
N GLU A 147 9.54 -14.62 9.21
CA GLU A 147 8.56 -15.70 9.38
C GLU A 147 8.88 -16.58 10.58
N ILE A 148 10.17 -16.73 10.91
CA ILE A 148 10.66 -17.51 12.06
C ILE A 148 11.00 -16.64 13.28
N PHE A 149 10.92 -15.31 13.16
CA PHE A 149 11.26 -14.36 14.21
C PHE A 149 10.44 -14.63 15.49
N GLN A 150 11.14 -14.89 16.60
CA GLN A 150 10.52 -15.08 17.90
C GLN A 150 10.56 -13.77 18.69
N VAL A 151 9.39 -13.26 19.05
CA VAL A 151 9.28 -12.04 19.87
C VAL A 151 9.78 -12.38 21.28
N PRO A 152 10.68 -11.57 21.87
CA PRO A 152 11.30 -11.85 23.17
C PRO A 152 10.34 -11.52 24.33
N TRP A 153 9.21 -12.19 24.43
CA TRP A 153 8.17 -11.87 25.42
C TRP A 153 8.70 -11.84 26.87
N GLU A 154 9.72 -12.63 27.19
CA GLU A 154 10.38 -12.62 28.50
C GLU A 154 11.24 -11.38 28.80
N GLN A 155 11.71 -10.67 27.77
CA GLN A 155 12.42 -9.40 27.90
C GLN A 155 11.46 -8.19 27.88
N MET A 156 10.16 -8.39 27.64
CA MET A 156 9.20 -7.29 27.60
C MET A 156 8.91 -6.73 29.00
N PRO A 157 8.59 -5.43 29.12
CA PRO A 157 8.19 -4.81 30.38
C PRO A 157 7.04 -5.56 31.04
N GLN A 158 7.01 -5.55 32.38
CA GLN A 158 5.98 -6.26 33.12
C GLN A 158 4.57 -5.77 32.79
N GLU A 159 4.43 -4.47 32.53
CA GLU A 159 3.20 -3.81 32.13
C GLU A 159 2.69 -4.33 30.78
N ILE A 160 3.58 -4.71 29.86
CA ILE A 160 3.23 -5.31 28.57
C ILE A 160 2.76 -6.75 28.76
N ARG A 161 3.47 -7.55 29.58
CA ARG A 161 3.03 -8.92 29.91
C ARG A 161 1.68 -8.93 30.62
N SER A 162 1.46 -8.02 31.57
CA SER A 162 0.15 -7.83 32.21
C SER A 162 -0.92 -7.33 31.24
N ALA A 163 -0.61 -6.41 30.32
CA ALA A 163 -1.57 -5.94 29.32
C ALA A 163 -1.95 -7.02 28.29
N ILE A 164 -1.05 -7.95 27.99
CA ILE A 164 -1.32 -9.18 27.23
C ILE A 164 -2.27 -10.09 28.02
N ALA A 165 -1.95 -10.40 29.29
CA ALA A 165 -2.76 -11.28 30.13
C ALA A 165 -4.18 -10.73 30.37
N ASP A 166 -4.30 -9.42 30.57
CA ASP A 166 -5.58 -8.73 30.76
C ASP A 166 -6.32 -8.45 29.44
N GLY A 167 -5.72 -8.74 28.28
CA GLY A 167 -6.28 -8.46 26.95
C GLY A 167 -6.57 -6.99 26.67
N LYS A 168 -5.84 -6.06 27.31
CA LYS A 168 -6.08 -4.60 27.26
C LYS A 168 -4.98 -3.88 26.48
N ARG A 169 -5.31 -2.74 25.85
CA ARG A 169 -4.32 -1.92 25.13
C ARG A 169 -3.31 -1.29 26.12
N PRO A 170 -1.99 -1.47 25.97
CA PRO A 170 -0.99 -0.88 26.86
C PRO A 170 -0.96 0.65 26.77
N LYS A 171 -0.49 1.33 27.81
CA LYS A 171 -0.32 2.79 27.78
C LYS A 171 0.77 3.19 26.78
N PRO A 172 0.74 4.42 26.23
CA PRO A 172 1.73 4.86 25.23
C PRO A 172 3.19 4.77 25.67
N VAL A 173 3.48 4.93 26.97
CA VAL A 173 4.85 4.79 27.52
C VAL A 173 5.31 3.33 27.44
N GLU A 174 4.44 2.41 27.87
CA GLU A 174 4.68 0.97 27.92
C GLU A 174 4.85 0.41 26.50
N ARG A 175 3.96 0.78 25.57
CA ARG A 175 4.01 0.40 24.14
C ARG A 175 5.31 0.88 23.46
N ARG A 176 5.79 2.09 23.76
CA ARG A 176 7.10 2.57 23.28
C ARG A 176 8.28 1.74 23.79
N GLN A 177 8.20 1.21 25.01
CA GLN A 177 9.25 0.35 25.55
C GLN A 177 9.24 -1.04 24.88
N MET A 178 8.06 -1.61 24.61
CA MET A 178 7.93 -2.82 23.77
C MET A 178 8.56 -2.62 22.38
N VAL A 179 8.27 -1.49 21.73
CA VAL A 179 8.79 -1.15 20.41
C VAL A 179 10.33 -1.02 20.40
N ARG A 180 10.94 -0.55 21.49
CA ARG A 180 12.41 -0.54 21.62
C ARG A 180 12.99 -1.96 21.65
N VAL A 181 12.48 -2.81 22.54
CA VAL A 181 12.91 -4.21 22.66
C VAL A 181 12.74 -4.96 21.34
N LEU A 182 11.60 -4.77 20.67
CA LEU A 182 11.32 -5.39 19.37
C LEU A 182 12.28 -4.92 18.27
N ALA A 183 12.52 -3.62 18.16
CA ALA A 183 13.48 -3.06 17.21
C ALA A 183 14.92 -3.53 17.49
N ASP A 184 15.32 -3.60 18.76
CA ASP A 184 16.68 -3.96 19.15
C ASP A 184 16.95 -5.48 18.90
N GLU A 185 15.95 -6.36 19.04
CA GLU A 185 16.06 -7.77 18.61
C GLU A 185 16.02 -7.95 17.09
N MET A 186 15.08 -7.30 16.38
CA MET A 186 15.00 -7.41 14.91
C MET A 186 16.30 -6.95 14.24
N ARG A 187 16.96 -5.93 14.80
CA ARG A 187 18.25 -5.42 14.33
C ARG A 187 19.43 -6.39 14.49
N ARG A 188 19.25 -7.52 15.19
CA ARG A 188 20.24 -8.62 15.24
C ARG A 188 20.21 -9.52 14.01
N TYR A 189 19.07 -9.56 13.31
CA TYR A 189 18.92 -10.30 12.04
C TYR A 189 19.35 -9.43 10.87
N GLU A 190 18.91 -8.17 10.85
CA GLU A 190 19.16 -7.24 9.76
C GLU A 190 19.16 -5.80 10.29
N ALA A 191 20.18 -5.01 10.01
CA ALA A 191 20.35 -3.70 10.65
C ALA A 191 19.25 -2.68 10.28
N ASN A 192 18.71 -2.75 9.06
CA ASN A 192 17.63 -1.88 8.59
C ASN A 192 16.52 -2.69 7.87
N PRO A 193 15.69 -3.47 8.60
CA PRO A 193 14.63 -4.27 8.01
C PRO A 193 13.69 -3.41 7.16
N THR A 194 13.33 -3.92 5.99
CA THR A 194 12.33 -3.33 5.09
C THR A 194 10.96 -3.21 5.77
N ARG A 195 10.08 -2.34 5.24
CA ARG A 195 8.70 -2.21 5.74
C ARG A 195 7.93 -3.53 5.65
N ALA A 196 8.15 -4.32 4.59
CA ALA A 196 7.51 -5.63 4.40
C ALA A 196 7.92 -6.65 5.48
N GLN A 197 9.21 -6.74 5.80
CA GLN A 197 9.70 -7.62 6.88
C GLN A 197 9.17 -7.19 8.25
N CYS A 198 9.15 -5.88 8.53
CA CYS A 198 8.54 -5.34 9.75
C CYS A 198 7.04 -5.68 9.84
N LEU A 199 6.31 -5.57 8.72
CA LEU A 199 4.90 -5.88 8.62
C LEU A 199 4.61 -7.36 8.92
N THR A 200 5.44 -8.30 8.46
CA THR A 200 5.31 -9.73 8.80
C THR A 200 5.40 -9.97 10.31
N VAL A 201 6.41 -9.40 10.99
CA VAL A 201 6.57 -9.52 12.45
C VAL A 201 5.38 -8.90 13.19
N VAL A 202 4.96 -7.70 12.78
CA VAL A 202 3.84 -6.98 13.42
C VAL A 202 2.50 -7.71 13.23
N ARG A 203 2.24 -8.27 12.04
CA ARG A 203 1.07 -9.12 11.78
C ARG A 203 1.07 -10.37 12.68
N ASN A 204 2.21 -11.00 12.91
CA ASN A 204 2.31 -12.15 13.81
C ASN A 204 2.04 -11.77 15.28
N ILE A 205 2.54 -10.63 15.76
CA ILE A 205 2.22 -10.09 17.10
C ILE A 205 0.71 -9.85 17.26
N ILE A 206 0.07 -9.24 16.26
CA ILE A 206 -1.35 -8.90 16.31
C ILE A 206 -2.24 -10.15 16.18
N ARG A 207 -1.85 -11.14 15.38
CA ARG A 207 -2.51 -12.45 15.33
C ARG A 207 -2.49 -13.16 16.69
N GLN A 208 -1.40 -13.04 17.46
CA GLN A 208 -1.31 -13.61 18.80
C GLN A 208 -2.13 -12.82 19.85
N TYR A 209 -2.09 -11.49 19.80
CA TYR A 209 -2.70 -10.62 20.82
C TYR A 209 -3.51 -9.45 20.22
N PRO A 210 -4.64 -9.72 19.52
CA PRO A 210 -5.35 -8.71 18.76
C PRO A 210 -5.91 -7.60 19.66
N LYS A 211 -6.58 -7.93 20.78
CA LYS A 211 -7.16 -6.95 21.71
C LYS A 211 -6.13 -6.01 22.36
N THR A 212 -4.88 -6.46 22.49
CA THR A 212 -3.79 -5.72 23.13
C THR A 212 -3.08 -4.78 22.15
N PHE A 213 -2.82 -5.25 20.92
CA PHE A 213 -1.95 -4.51 19.99
C PHE A 213 -2.63 -3.95 18.75
N ALA A 214 -3.74 -4.55 18.29
CA ALA A 214 -4.39 -4.12 17.06
C ALA A 214 -5.01 -2.72 17.19
N ASP A 215 -5.06 -2.01 16.08
CA ASP A 215 -5.84 -0.79 15.93
C ASP A 215 -7.29 -1.16 15.64
N ILE A 216 -8.15 -0.86 16.62
CA ILE A 216 -9.55 -1.26 16.68
C ILE A 216 -10.37 0.02 16.89
N ALA A 217 -11.46 0.16 16.13
CA ALA A 217 -12.42 1.25 16.24
C ALA A 217 -13.38 1.05 17.44
N PRO A 218 -14.15 2.08 17.86
CA PRO A 218 -15.06 1.97 19.00
C PRO A 218 -16.15 0.89 18.87
N ASP A 219 -16.47 0.46 17.65
CA ASP A 219 -17.43 -0.60 17.33
C ASP A 219 -16.82 -2.02 17.33
N GLY A 220 -15.50 -2.13 17.52
CA GLY A 220 -14.77 -3.40 17.48
C GLY A 220 -14.19 -3.79 16.11
N SER A 221 -14.39 -2.99 15.06
CA SER A 221 -13.79 -3.24 13.74
C SER A 221 -12.29 -2.92 13.68
N LEU A 222 -11.53 -3.57 12.79
CA LEU A 222 -10.09 -3.33 12.62
C LEU A 222 -9.84 -2.10 11.73
N LEU A 223 -9.07 -1.13 12.22
CA LEU A 223 -8.66 0.06 11.46
C LEU A 223 -7.46 -0.28 10.58
N CYS A 224 -7.60 -0.17 9.24
CA CYS A 224 -6.53 -0.37 8.26
C CYS A 224 -5.73 -1.68 8.50
N GLY A 225 -6.45 -2.81 8.53
CA GLY A 225 -5.89 -4.14 8.85
C GLY A 225 -5.40 -4.32 10.31
N GLY A 226 -5.50 -3.29 11.15
CA GLY A 226 -5.20 -3.32 12.57
C GLY A 226 -3.72 -3.18 12.94
N TYR A 227 -2.79 -3.08 11.97
CA TYR A 227 -1.34 -3.11 12.23
C TYR A 227 -0.61 -1.77 12.08
N THR A 228 -1.26 -0.75 11.52
CA THR A 228 -0.63 0.50 11.07
C THR A 228 0.13 1.23 12.17
N SER A 229 -0.45 1.44 13.36
CA SER A 229 0.23 2.20 14.42
C SER A 229 1.46 1.48 14.98
N LEU A 230 1.43 0.15 15.08
CA LEU A 230 2.55 -0.63 15.60
C LEU A 230 3.67 -0.72 14.55
N LEU A 231 3.31 -0.89 13.28
CA LEU A 231 4.27 -0.88 12.15
C LEU A 231 5.01 0.45 12.04
N ILE A 232 4.29 1.58 12.08
CA ILE A 232 4.89 2.91 12.01
C ILE A 232 5.82 3.15 13.21
N GLN A 233 5.36 2.84 14.43
CA GLN A 233 6.20 3.00 15.63
C GLN A 233 7.49 2.18 15.57
N LEU A 234 7.41 0.94 15.06
CA LEU A 234 8.53 0.04 14.89
C LEU A 234 9.52 0.52 13.82
N LYS A 235 9.04 0.87 12.62
CA LYS A 235 9.90 1.31 11.51
C LYS A 235 10.58 2.65 11.83
N ASN A 236 9.84 3.62 12.37
CA ASN A 236 10.40 4.90 12.83
C ASN A 236 11.46 4.70 13.92
N ARG A 237 11.29 3.72 14.82
CA ARG A 237 12.29 3.40 15.85
C ARG A 237 13.57 2.83 15.22
N ILE A 238 13.45 1.88 14.29
CA ILE A 238 14.58 1.28 13.57
C ILE A 238 15.38 2.37 12.85
N GLU A 239 14.71 3.21 12.06
CA GLU A 239 15.32 4.32 11.33
C GLU A 239 16.02 5.31 12.27
N ASN A 240 15.36 5.73 13.35
CA ASN A 240 15.95 6.64 14.33
C ASN A 240 17.14 6.03 15.09
N VAL A 241 17.28 4.70 15.17
CA VAL A 241 18.48 4.05 15.74
C VAL A 241 19.60 3.94 14.70
N ASN A 242 19.25 3.84 13.42
CA ASN A 242 20.20 3.76 12.31
C ASN A 242 20.72 5.11 11.83
N ARG A 243 20.06 6.23 12.18
CA ARG A 243 20.58 7.58 11.92
C ARG A 243 21.83 7.85 12.74
N ASP A 244 22.93 8.15 12.06
CA ASP A 244 24.15 8.66 12.69
C ASP A 244 23.86 9.93 13.50
N ARG A 245 24.52 10.07 14.67
CA ARG A 245 24.30 11.20 15.58
C ARG A 245 24.94 12.53 15.10
N SER A 246 25.20 12.67 13.81
CA SER A 246 25.81 13.86 13.21
C SER A 246 24.77 14.92 12.81
N PHE A 247 23.93 15.35 13.76
CA PHE A 247 23.00 16.46 13.57
C PHE A 247 23.13 17.50 14.67
N SER A 248 24.25 18.24 14.62
CA SER A 248 24.28 19.58 15.20
C SER A 248 23.39 20.50 14.35
N CYS A 249 22.45 21.17 15.02
CA CYS A 249 21.64 22.32 14.59
C CYS A 249 21.84 22.85 13.15
N HIS A 250 20.74 22.93 12.39
CA HIS A 250 20.47 24.07 11.50
C HIS A 250 18.99 24.44 11.56
N ARG A 251 18.61 25.18 12.61
CA ARG A 251 17.36 25.95 12.63
C ARG A 251 17.70 27.38 12.21
N SER A 252 17.61 27.67 10.92
CA SER A 252 17.80 29.02 10.39
C SER A 252 16.93 29.27 9.16
N SER A 253 16.11 30.31 9.26
CA SER A 253 15.26 30.85 8.20
C SER A 253 16.07 31.33 7.00
N THR A 254 15.84 30.73 5.84
CA THR A 254 15.97 31.26 4.47
C THR A 254 15.69 30.09 3.53
N GLY A 255 14.95 30.30 2.44
CA GLY A 255 14.44 29.22 1.58
C GLY A 255 15.53 28.28 1.08
N LYS A 256 15.63 27.11 1.70
CA LYS A 256 16.53 26.02 1.31
C LYS A 256 15.69 24.75 1.22
N ARG A 257 15.42 24.28 -0.01
CA ARG A 257 15.12 22.86 -0.22
C ARG A 257 16.39 22.12 0.22
N GLY A 258 16.34 21.50 1.40
CA GLY A 258 17.47 20.74 1.91
C GLY A 258 17.73 19.50 1.06
N PRO A 259 18.85 18.80 1.26
CA PRO A 259 19.00 17.41 0.83
C PRO A 259 18.07 16.54 1.69
N THR A 260 16.77 16.66 1.48
CA THR A 260 15.76 15.90 2.21
C THR A 260 15.72 14.51 1.62
N ASP A 261 16.34 13.57 2.32
CA ASP A 261 16.24 12.15 2.11
C ASP A 261 14.76 11.72 2.01
N THR A 262 14.32 11.55 0.76
CA THR A 262 13.36 10.55 0.32
C THR A 262 12.04 10.49 1.12
N TYR A 263 11.03 11.25 0.69
CA TYR A 263 9.62 11.13 1.13
C TYR A 263 8.95 9.81 0.65
N GLY A 264 9.66 8.68 0.72
CA GLY A 264 9.30 7.43 0.04
C GLY A 264 9.66 7.41 -1.46
N CYS A 265 10.26 8.46 -2.01
CA CYS A 265 10.64 8.57 -3.42
C CYS A 265 11.82 7.67 -3.84
N THR A 266 11.59 6.35 -3.96
CA THR A 266 12.60 5.35 -4.37
C THR A 266 13.38 5.70 -5.64
N ARG A 267 12.83 6.52 -6.56
CA ARG A 267 13.47 6.89 -7.84
C ARG A 267 13.56 8.41 -8.06
N PHE A 268 13.99 9.17 -7.05
CA PHE A 268 14.05 10.64 -7.10
C PHE A 268 14.87 11.23 -8.27
N GLN A 269 16.02 10.63 -8.56
CA GLN A 269 16.94 11.00 -9.66
C GLN A 269 17.61 9.73 -10.20
N PRO A 270 16.93 8.96 -11.08
CA PRO A 270 17.48 7.72 -11.61
C PRO A 270 18.52 8.01 -12.71
N GLU A 271 19.39 7.02 -12.94
CA GLU A 271 20.29 6.98 -14.08
C GLU A 271 19.51 6.69 -15.39
N LEU A 272 20.19 6.80 -16.54
CA LEU A 272 19.63 6.38 -17.82
C LEU A 272 19.40 4.86 -17.84
N PRO A 273 18.38 4.34 -18.53
CA PRO A 273 18.28 2.92 -18.82
C PRO A 273 19.56 2.38 -19.49
N PRO A 274 20.05 1.17 -19.18
CA PRO A 274 21.30 0.64 -19.75
C PRO A 274 21.32 0.54 -21.28
N GLU A 275 20.15 0.46 -21.90
CA GLU A 275 19.94 0.38 -23.35
C GLU A 275 19.95 1.76 -24.04
N GLU A 276 19.96 2.86 -23.28
CA GLU A 276 19.71 4.23 -23.75
C GLU A 276 20.92 5.16 -23.52
N THR A 277 21.05 6.20 -24.34
CA THR A 277 22.05 7.27 -24.23
C THR A 277 21.40 8.64 -24.04
N ASP A 278 22.19 9.66 -23.69
CA ASP A 278 21.68 11.04 -23.63
C ASP A 278 21.05 11.48 -24.96
N GLU A 279 21.62 11.08 -26.10
CA GLU A 279 21.10 11.38 -27.44
C GLU A 279 19.79 10.64 -27.75
N THR A 280 19.64 9.37 -27.38
CA THR A 280 18.41 8.61 -27.68
C THR A 280 17.26 9.03 -26.78
N VAL A 281 17.51 9.32 -25.49
CA VAL A 281 16.47 9.85 -24.60
C VAL A 281 16.04 11.27 -25.00
N GLU A 282 16.94 12.10 -25.54
CA GLU A 282 16.57 13.38 -26.14
C GLU A 282 15.74 13.23 -27.43
N GLN A 283 16.03 12.21 -28.26
CA GLN A 283 15.17 11.87 -29.41
C GLN A 283 13.76 11.43 -28.96
N HIS A 284 13.66 10.60 -27.92
CA HIS A 284 12.39 10.20 -27.32
C HIS A 284 11.59 11.40 -26.78
N ARG A 285 12.28 12.39 -26.18
CA ARG A 285 11.68 13.66 -25.74
C ARG A 285 11.17 14.49 -26.92
N GLN A 286 11.96 14.65 -27.98
CA GLN A 286 11.53 15.36 -29.19
C GLN A 286 10.33 14.67 -29.86
N ARG A 287 10.27 13.32 -29.80
CA ARG A 287 9.12 12.55 -30.27
C ARG A 287 7.85 12.82 -29.45
N LEU A 288 7.95 12.97 -28.13
CA LEU A 288 6.85 13.42 -27.27
C LEU A 288 6.37 14.84 -27.64
N GLU A 289 7.29 15.80 -27.82
CA GLU A 289 6.95 17.16 -28.28
C GLU A 289 6.22 17.15 -29.63
N GLU A 290 6.65 16.31 -30.57
CA GLU A 290 6.02 16.19 -31.90
C GLU A 290 4.60 15.64 -31.81
N ILE A 291 4.38 14.55 -31.05
CA ILE A 291 3.05 13.95 -30.87
C ILE A 291 2.10 14.97 -30.22
N TYR A 292 2.56 15.69 -29.19
CA TYR A 292 1.74 16.74 -28.56
C TYR A 292 1.45 17.90 -29.52
N ARG A 293 2.38 18.28 -30.40
CA ARG A 293 2.14 19.33 -31.40
C ARG A 293 1.12 18.91 -32.46
N GLN A 294 1.07 17.62 -32.82
CA GLN A 294 0.15 17.09 -33.83
C GLN A 294 -1.27 16.81 -33.27
N GLU A 295 -1.38 16.36 -32.02
CA GLU A 295 -2.62 15.79 -31.46
C GLU A 295 -3.06 16.44 -30.13
N GLY A 296 -2.25 17.34 -29.57
CA GLY A 296 -2.45 17.92 -28.25
C GLY A 296 -2.58 16.83 -27.16
N ALA A 297 -3.46 17.08 -26.20
CA ALA A 297 -3.81 16.12 -25.16
C ALA A 297 -4.33 14.77 -25.72
N GLY A 298 -4.92 14.75 -26.92
CA GLY A 298 -5.42 13.51 -27.54
C GLY A 298 -4.34 12.46 -27.78
N GLY A 299 -3.08 12.89 -27.96
CA GLY A 299 -1.94 11.98 -28.15
C GLY A 299 -1.63 11.08 -26.95
N ALA A 300 -2.13 11.41 -25.74
CA ALA A 300 -1.86 10.67 -24.51
C ALA A 300 -2.39 9.24 -24.49
N GLU A 301 -3.39 8.93 -25.32
CA GLU A 301 -3.94 7.56 -25.43
C GLU A 301 -3.10 6.66 -26.35
N ARG A 302 -2.05 7.18 -26.98
CA ARG A 302 -1.10 6.36 -27.74
C ARG A 302 -0.25 5.49 -26.81
N ALA A 303 -0.22 4.19 -27.10
CA ALA A 303 0.70 3.25 -26.45
C ALA A 303 2.17 3.68 -26.56
N GLU A 304 2.55 4.34 -27.66
CA GLU A 304 3.87 4.94 -27.88
C GLU A 304 4.21 5.98 -26.80
N VAL A 305 3.29 6.90 -26.48
CA VAL A 305 3.53 7.97 -25.49
C VAL A 305 3.73 7.39 -24.09
N LYS A 306 3.04 6.30 -23.71
CA LYS A 306 3.31 5.61 -22.43
C LYS A 306 4.76 5.13 -22.35
N ASN A 307 5.25 4.44 -23.37
CA ASN A 307 6.62 3.93 -23.38
C ASN A 307 7.65 5.08 -23.38
N LEU A 308 7.44 6.10 -24.22
CA LEU A 308 8.32 7.28 -24.27
C LEU A 308 8.36 8.05 -22.94
N MET A 309 7.23 8.18 -22.22
CA MET A 309 7.19 8.81 -20.89
C MET A 309 7.95 8.00 -19.83
N GLU A 310 7.98 6.67 -19.94
CA GLU A 310 8.77 5.79 -19.07
C GLU A 310 10.28 5.87 -19.40
N LEU A 311 10.65 5.76 -20.68
CA LEU A 311 12.05 5.86 -21.15
C LEU A 311 12.68 7.23 -20.85
N THR A 312 11.89 8.31 -20.93
CA THR A 312 12.37 9.68 -20.65
C THR A 312 12.28 10.09 -19.18
N PHE A 313 11.86 9.20 -18.27
CA PHE A 313 11.66 9.52 -16.85
C PHE A 313 12.92 10.11 -16.18
N SER A 314 14.11 9.58 -16.49
CA SER A 314 15.39 10.10 -16.00
C SER A 314 15.68 11.53 -16.47
N LEU A 315 15.35 11.85 -17.73
CA LEU A 315 15.50 13.18 -18.31
C LEU A 315 14.45 14.17 -17.75
N GLN A 316 13.22 13.72 -17.52
CA GLN A 316 12.20 14.49 -16.80
C GLN A 316 12.67 14.83 -15.37
N ARG A 317 13.19 13.84 -14.61
CA ARG A 317 13.76 14.08 -13.27
C ARG A 317 14.92 15.05 -13.31
N ARG A 318 15.86 14.86 -14.25
CA ARG A 318 17.02 15.74 -14.44
C ARG A 318 16.59 17.19 -14.71
N HIS A 319 15.54 17.40 -15.51
CA HIS A 319 15.01 18.74 -15.76
C HIS A 319 14.36 19.35 -14.51
N ILE A 320 13.41 18.64 -13.89
CA ILE A 320 12.64 19.11 -12.72
C ILE A 320 13.55 19.40 -11.51
N ASN A 321 14.59 18.59 -11.31
CA ASN A 321 15.54 18.73 -10.20
C ASN A 321 16.67 19.76 -10.48
N THR A 322 16.61 20.52 -11.58
CA THR A 322 17.61 21.58 -11.88
C THR A 322 17.64 22.63 -10.76
N LEU A 323 18.82 23.22 -10.52
CA LEU A 323 19.02 24.30 -9.57
C LEU A 323 19.61 25.54 -10.27
N PRO A 324 18.92 26.70 -10.28
CA PRO A 324 17.59 26.95 -9.71
C PRO A 324 16.48 26.11 -10.38
N PRO A 325 15.36 25.84 -9.71
CA PRO A 325 14.22 25.15 -10.31
C PRO A 325 13.73 25.86 -11.58
N PRO A 326 13.36 25.12 -12.64
CA PRO A 326 12.74 25.69 -13.82
C PRO A 326 11.33 26.21 -13.51
N ASP A 327 10.90 27.24 -14.25
CA ASP A 327 9.52 27.74 -14.25
C ASP A 327 8.55 26.65 -14.75
N ILE A 328 7.36 26.55 -14.17
CA ILE A 328 6.43 25.48 -14.53
C ILE A 328 6.00 25.51 -16.00
N GLU A 329 5.93 26.68 -16.64
CA GLU A 329 5.60 26.79 -18.06
C GLU A 329 6.75 26.29 -18.95
N ASP A 330 8.00 26.47 -18.54
CA ASP A 330 9.14 25.86 -19.25
C ASP A 330 9.07 24.34 -19.16
N VAL A 331 8.84 23.78 -17.97
CA VAL A 331 8.65 22.33 -17.79
C VAL A 331 7.45 21.81 -18.61
N LYS A 332 6.33 22.53 -18.62
CA LYS A 332 5.12 22.21 -19.39
C LYS A 332 5.33 22.31 -20.89
N SER A 333 6.17 23.23 -21.36
CA SER A 333 6.55 23.32 -22.78
C SER A 333 7.37 22.10 -23.24
N LYS A 334 8.25 21.57 -22.37
CA LYS A 334 9.15 20.44 -22.66
C LYS A 334 8.52 19.08 -22.41
N TRP A 335 7.57 19.00 -21.49
CA TRP A 335 6.96 17.77 -20.99
C TRP A 335 5.43 17.89 -20.89
N PRO A 336 4.72 18.30 -21.95
CA PRO A 336 3.29 18.61 -21.85
C PRO A 336 2.43 17.41 -21.41
N PHE A 337 2.85 16.18 -21.73
CA PHE A 337 2.19 14.97 -21.26
C PHE A 337 2.31 14.73 -19.75
N LEU A 338 3.38 15.19 -19.08
CA LEU A 338 3.56 15.06 -17.62
C LEU A 338 2.41 15.70 -16.84
N PHE A 339 1.78 16.71 -17.43
CA PHE A 339 0.69 17.49 -16.86
C PHE A 339 -0.71 16.88 -17.08
N MET A 340 -0.79 15.71 -17.70
CA MET A 340 -2.06 15.00 -17.88
C MET A 340 -2.29 14.02 -16.74
N PRO A 341 -3.53 13.86 -16.22
CA PRO A 341 -3.80 13.08 -15.01
C PRO A 341 -3.19 11.67 -15.01
N ARG A 342 -3.29 10.95 -16.13
CA ARG A 342 -2.72 9.61 -16.34
C ARG A 342 -1.21 9.57 -16.07
N TYR A 343 -0.47 10.58 -16.53
CA TYR A 343 0.98 10.65 -16.39
C TYR A 343 1.41 11.30 -15.08
N ILE A 344 0.59 12.16 -14.47
CA ILE A 344 0.76 12.59 -13.07
C ILE A 344 0.76 11.35 -12.15
N TYR A 345 -0.24 10.46 -12.27
CA TYR A 345 -0.31 9.23 -11.48
C TYR A 345 0.88 8.29 -11.78
N ALA A 346 1.19 8.05 -13.06
CA ALA A 346 2.28 7.16 -13.44
C ALA A 346 3.66 7.69 -13.01
N HIS A 347 3.91 9.00 -13.10
CA HIS A 347 5.17 9.60 -12.65
C HIS A 347 5.32 9.54 -11.13
N PHE A 348 4.23 9.71 -10.37
CA PHE A 348 4.22 9.48 -8.93
C PHE A 348 4.50 8.01 -8.57
N GLU A 349 3.86 7.07 -9.27
CA GLU A 349 4.05 5.64 -9.05
C GLU A 349 5.48 5.21 -9.39
N LEU A 350 6.08 5.74 -10.45
CA LEU A 350 7.52 5.57 -10.74
C LEU A 350 8.42 6.21 -9.68
N LEU A 351 8.03 7.36 -9.11
CA LEU A 351 8.82 8.03 -8.07
C LEU A 351 8.84 7.26 -6.75
N THR A 352 7.72 6.64 -6.35
CA THR A 352 7.47 6.17 -4.97
C THR A 352 7.13 4.69 -4.84
N ASP A 353 6.95 3.98 -5.96
CA ASP A 353 6.38 2.62 -6.04
C ASP A 353 4.98 2.49 -5.38
N ILE A 354 4.20 3.59 -5.33
CA ILE A 354 2.84 3.65 -4.77
C ILE A 354 1.86 4.14 -5.84
N ASN A 355 0.80 3.37 -6.12
CA ASN A 355 -0.33 3.85 -6.91
C ASN A 355 -1.19 4.83 -6.07
N VAL A 356 -0.96 6.13 -6.23
CA VAL A 356 -1.56 7.19 -5.38
C VAL A 356 -3.08 7.16 -5.35
N LEU A 357 -3.72 7.02 -6.52
CA LEU A 357 -5.18 7.05 -6.62
C LEU A 357 -5.80 5.85 -5.90
N ARG A 358 -5.34 4.63 -6.21
CA ARG A 358 -5.91 3.43 -5.58
C ARG A 358 -5.64 3.39 -4.07
N SER A 359 -4.48 3.89 -3.64
CA SER A 359 -4.12 3.97 -2.22
C SER A 359 -5.02 4.96 -1.47
N LEU A 360 -5.29 6.13 -2.07
CA LEU A 360 -6.20 7.13 -1.50
C LEU A 360 -7.65 6.62 -1.43
N GLU A 361 -8.16 5.99 -2.50
CA GLU A 361 -9.49 5.38 -2.54
C GLU A 361 -9.65 4.33 -1.43
N LEU A 362 -8.71 3.39 -1.32
CA LEU A 362 -8.70 2.38 -0.25
C LEU A 362 -8.66 3.01 1.14
N SER A 363 -7.82 4.03 1.35
CA SER A 363 -7.73 4.73 2.64
C SER A 363 -9.04 5.43 3.01
N MET A 364 -9.77 5.97 2.02
CA MET A 364 -11.08 6.59 2.23
C MET A 364 -12.19 5.56 2.47
N GLU A 365 -12.15 4.40 1.80
CA GLU A 365 -13.06 3.27 2.03
C GLU A 365 -12.89 2.64 3.42
N GLU A 366 -11.63 2.44 3.86
CA GLU A 366 -11.28 1.85 5.15
C GLU A 366 -11.45 2.82 6.33
N CYS A 367 -10.88 4.03 6.21
CA CYS A 367 -10.74 4.97 7.33
C CYS A 367 -11.74 6.14 7.29
N GLY A 368 -12.30 6.51 6.13
CA GLY A 368 -13.14 7.71 5.99
C GLY A 368 -14.40 7.70 6.86
N ARG A 369 -15.05 6.54 6.97
CA ARG A 369 -16.16 6.32 7.93
C ARG A 369 -15.68 6.48 9.38
N ALA A 370 -14.59 5.83 9.76
CA ALA A 370 -14.07 5.89 11.13
C ALA A 370 -13.68 7.32 11.56
N ILE A 371 -13.10 8.11 10.65
CA ILE A 371 -12.79 9.54 10.84
C ILE A 371 -14.09 10.34 11.02
N THR A 372 -15.10 10.09 10.18
CA THR A 372 -16.40 10.77 10.25
C THR A 372 -17.13 10.46 11.56
N GLU A 373 -17.19 9.19 11.99
CA GLU A 373 -17.78 8.81 13.27
C GLU A 373 -17.01 9.36 14.47
N TYR A 374 -15.67 9.42 14.40
CA TYR A 374 -14.85 10.01 15.45
C TYR A 374 -15.22 11.49 15.68
N PHE A 375 -15.32 12.28 14.61
CA PHE A 375 -15.74 13.68 14.72
C PHE A 375 -17.22 13.83 15.09
N ARG A 376 -18.10 12.92 14.66
CA ARG A 376 -19.51 12.90 15.09
C ARG A 376 -19.68 12.66 16.60
N GLY A 377 -18.93 11.69 17.14
CA GLY A 377 -18.90 11.41 18.58
C GLY A 377 -18.19 12.47 19.41
N LYS A 378 -17.23 13.19 18.82
CA LYS A 378 -16.46 14.24 19.50
C LYS A 378 -16.11 15.43 18.57
N PRO A 379 -17.08 16.32 18.29
CA PRO A 379 -16.82 17.51 17.48
C PRO A 379 -15.85 18.46 18.19
N THR A 380 -14.80 18.87 17.49
CA THR A 380 -13.65 19.56 18.11
C THR A 380 -13.82 21.08 18.17
N ASN A 381 -14.55 21.69 17.23
CA ASN A 381 -14.86 23.12 17.19
C ASN A 381 -16.25 23.37 16.55
N LYS A 382 -16.55 24.61 16.16
CA LYS A 382 -17.81 24.97 15.48
C LYS A 382 -17.84 24.45 14.05
N ASP A 383 -16.77 24.67 13.30
CA ASP A 383 -16.75 24.41 11.86
C ASP A 383 -16.87 22.91 11.54
N VAL A 384 -16.26 22.05 12.37
CA VAL A 384 -16.48 20.60 12.36
C VAL A 384 -17.95 20.24 12.62
N LYS A 385 -18.66 20.93 13.52
CA LYS A 385 -20.11 20.69 13.75
C LYS A 385 -20.93 21.14 12.54
N ASP A 386 -20.59 22.26 11.93
CA ASP A 386 -21.30 22.79 10.76
C ASP A 386 -21.12 21.83 9.55
N ILE A 387 -19.92 21.31 9.33
CA ILE A 387 -19.63 20.27 8.30
C ILE A 387 -20.37 18.94 8.57
N LEU A 388 -20.49 18.53 9.84
CA LEU A 388 -21.25 17.32 10.21
C LEU A 388 -22.77 17.50 10.10
N SER A 389 -23.25 18.75 10.23
CA SER A 389 -24.68 19.10 10.16
C SER A 389 -25.16 19.24 8.71
N ASN A 390 -24.27 19.61 7.80
CA ASN A 390 -24.50 19.42 6.37
C ASN A 390 -24.57 17.92 6.06
N GLY A 391 -25.56 17.53 5.25
CA GLY A 391 -25.94 16.13 5.00
C GLY A 391 -24.85 15.25 4.37
N GLU A 392 -25.15 13.97 4.18
CA GLU A 392 -24.19 13.00 3.64
C GLU A 392 -24.06 13.04 2.10
N ASP A 393 -24.56 14.12 1.48
CA ASP A 393 -24.62 14.30 0.02
C ASP A 393 -23.25 14.58 -0.63
N ASN A 394 -22.25 14.98 0.16
CA ASN A 394 -20.88 15.21 -0.32
C ASN A 394 -20.09 13.89 -0.42
N GLU A 395 -19.19 13.80 -1.41
CA GLU A 395 -18.25 12.69 -1.54
C GLU A 395 -17.46 12.47 -0.24
N MET A 396 -17.35 11.21 0.21
CA MET A 396 -16.71 10.85 1.48
C MET A 396 -15.30 11.46 1.63
N ALA A 397 -14.51 11.42 0.56
CA ALA A 397 -13.16 11.98 0.55
C ALA A 397 -13.16 13.51 0.76
N LEU A 398 -14.10 14.25 0.14
CA LEU A 398 -14.25 15.68 0.35
C LEU A 398 -14.66 15.98 1.80
N ARG A 399 -15.62 15.23 2.34
CA ARG A 399 -16.08 15.39 3.73
C ARG A 399 -14.95 15.13 4.73
N VAL A 400 -14.15 14.09 4.52
CA VAL A 400 -12.98 13.77 5.36
C VAL A 400 -11.96 14.90 5.32
N VAL A 401 -11.61 15.44 4.14
CA VAL A 401 -10.69 16.58 4.02
C VAL A 401 -11.24 17.83 4.71
N GLN A 402 -12.52 18.17 4.49
CA GLN A 402 -13.18 19.29 5.18
C GLN A 402 -13.11 19.14 6.71
N LEU A 403 -13.38 17.95 7.24
CA LEU A 403 -13.30 17.66 8.68
C LEU A 403 -11.87 17.78 9.23
N LEU A 404 -10.86 17.31 8.48
CA LEU A 404 -9.45 17.41 8.87
C LEU A 404 -8.96 18.86 8.87
N MET A 405 -9.21 19.62 7.80
CA MET A 405 -8.83 21.04 7.72
C MET A 405 -9.48 21.85 8.84
N ALA A 406 -10.79 21.69 9.00
CA ALA A 406 -11.53 22.32 10.10
C ALA A 406 -10.99 21.90 11.47
N HIS A 407 -10.60 20.63 11.68
CA HIS A 407 -9.99 20.19 12.93
C HIS A 407 -8.65 20.85 13.24
N PHE A 408 -7.78 20.98 12.23
CA PHE A 408 -6.45 21.60 12.38
C PHE A 408 -6.49 23.14 12.42
N GLY A 409 -7.64 23.76 12.09
CA GLY A 409 -7.77 25.21 11.99
C GLY A 409 -7.23 25.76 10.66
N GLU A 410 -7.18 24.90 9.64
CA GLU A 410 -6.76 25.22 8.28
C GLU A 410 -8.00 25.63 7.47
N ASP A 411 -7.91 26.76 6.75
CA ASP A 411 -9.02 27.24 5.93
C ASP A 411 -9.11 26.44 4.62
N LEU A 412 -10.34 26.14 4.17
CA LEU A 412 -10.57 25.31 2.98
C LEU A 412 -9.87 25.87 1.72
N THR A 413 -9.77 27.20 1.57
CA THR A 413 -9.07 27.87 0.46
C THR A 413 -7.55 27.68 0.49
N GLY A 414 -7.00 27.21 1.62
CA GLY A 414 -5.63 26.73 1.75
C GLY A 414 -5.33 25.49 0.91
N LEU A 415 -6.35 24.76 0.44
CA LEU A 415 -6.18 23.56 -0.41
C LEU A 415 -7.10 23.55 -1.64
N ILE A 416 -8.35 23.99 -1.47
CA ILE A 416 -9.45 23.83 -2.42
C ILE A 416 -10.07 25.19 -2.73
N LEU A 417 -10.11 25.57 -4.01
CA LEU A 417 -10.86 26.73 -4.47
C LEU A 417 -12.10 26.25 -5.25
N LEU A 418 -13.24 26.86 -4.96
CA LEU A 418 -14.50 26.57 -5.64
C LEU A 418 -14.72 27.57 -6.78
N THR A 419 -15.22 27.09 -7.92
CA THR A 419 -15.57 27.93 -9.07
C THR A 419 -16.91 27.50 -9.67
N ASP A 420 -17.47 28.32 -10.55
CA ASP A 420 -18.70 27.98 -11.27
C ASP A 420 -18.48 26.72 -12.13
N VAL A 421 -19.55 25.93 -12.28
CA VAL A 421 -19.57 24.71 -13.09
C VAL A 421 -19.11 24.90 -14.56
N SER A 422 -19.29 26.10 -15.11
CA SER A 422 -18.94 26.45 -16.49
C SER A 422 -17.58 27.14 -16.64
N ALA A 423 -16.86 27.41 -15.53
CA ALA A 423 -15.59 28.11 -15.57
C ALA A 423 -14.51 27.28 -16.31
N THR A 424 -13.89 27.89 -17.31
CA THR A 424 -12.73 27.34 -18.02
C THR A 424 -11.43 27.63 -17.26
N ALA A 425 -10.33 27.01 -17.69
CA ALA A 425 -8.99 27.33 -17.18
C ALA A 425 -8.67 28.84 -17.28
N SER A 426 -9.06 29.51 -18.38
CA SER A 426 -8.84 30.94 -18.56
C SER A 426 -9.71 31.80 -17.64
N ASP A 427 -10.91 31.35 -17.29
CA ASP A 427 -11.75 32.05 -16.31
C ASP A 427 -11.15 31.93 -14.91
N VAL A 428 -10.65 30.74 -14.57
CA VAL A 428 -9.96 30.47 -13.28
C VAL A 428 -8.72 31.36 -13.12
N GLU A 429 -7.87 31.48 -14.13
CA GLU A 429 -6.66 32.32 -14.08
C GLU A 429 -6.95 33.82 -14.02
N THR A 430 -8.12 34.28 -14.51
CA THR A 430 -8.47 35.70 -14.55
C THR A 430 -9.38 36.16 -13.41
N THR A 431 -10.16 35.25 -12.81
CA THR A 431 -11.13 35.58 -11.76
C THR A 431 -10.69 35.22 -10.35
N LEU A 432 -9.81 34.21 -10.19
CA LEU A 432 -9.33 33.77 -8.88
C LEU A 432 -7.94 34.32 -8.56
N SER A 433 -7.71 34.64 -7.28
CA SER A 433 -6.37 34.97 -6.78
C SER A 433 -5.55 33.69 -6.58
N LEU A 434 -4.94 33.19 -7.65
CA LEU A 434 -4.18 31.94 -7.62
C LEU A 434 -2.83 32.10 -6.90
N PRO A 435 -2.55 31.33 -5.82
CA PRO A 435 -1.25 31.37 -5.15
C PRO A 435 -0.18 30.61 -5.95
N ALA A 436 1.09 30.79 -5.56
CA ALA A 436 2.21 30.07 -6.18
C ALA A 436 2.21 28.57 -5.82
N SER A 437 1.75 28.20 -4.63
CA SER A 437 1.61 26.80 -4.17
C SER A 437 0.41 26.10 -4.81
N PRO A 438 0.44 24.75 -4.99
CA PRO A 438 -0.67 24.03 -5.60
C PRO A 438 -2.04 24.25 -4.94
N ARG A 439 -3.10 24.35 -5.75
CA ARG A 439 -4.50 24.32 -5.31
C ARG A 439 -5.36 23.42 -6.21
N LEU A 440 -6.30 22.73 -5.59
CA LEU A 440 -7.33 21.95 -6.28
C LEU A 440 -8.54 22.85 -6.57
N ILE A 441 -8.84 23.07 -7.84
CA ILE A 441 -10.01 23.83 -8.28
C ILE A 441 -11.16 22.85 -8.51
N LEU A 442 -12.30 23.10 -7.89
CA LEU A 442 -13.52 22.31 -8.08
C LEU A 442 -14.60 23.18 -8.75
N PRO A 443 -14.90 22.94 -10.05
CA PRO A 443 -16.12 23.42 -10.68
C PRO A 443 -17.33 22.73 -10.05
N VAL A 444 -18.17 23.52 -9.38
CA VAL A 444 -19.29 23.03 -8.57
C VAL A 444 -20.61 23.61 -9.06
N SER A 445 -21.65 22.78 -9.06
CA SER A 445 -23.01 23.19 -9.37
C SER A 445 -23.95 22.94 -8.19
N GLY A 446 -24.70 23.97 -7.80
CA GLY A 446 -25.74 23.89 -6.77
C GLY A 446 -25.96 25.22 -6.06
N ALA A 447 -27.23 25.56 -5.80
CA ALA A 447 -27.58 26.59 -4.83
C ALA A 447 -27.71 25.95 -3.45
N THR A 448 -26.84 26.34 -2.50
CA THR A 448 -26.90 26.01 -1.06
C THR A 448 -27.27 24.56 -0.71
N GLY A 449 -26.27 23.67 -0.63
CA GLY A 449 -26.39 22.38 0.08
C GLY A 449 -25.77 21.20 -0.65
N GLN A 450 -26.10 21.01 -1.93
CA GLN A 450 -25.53 19.94 -2.76
C GLN A 450 -24.36 20.45 -3.61
N VAL A 451 -23.17 19.94 -3.34
CA VAL A 451 -21.96 20.25 -4.11
C VAL A 451 -21.74 19.15 -5.15
N THR A 452 -22.31 19.30 -6.35
CA THR A 452 -22.02 18.38 -7.45
C THR A 452 -20.71 18.80 -8.12
N ILE A 453 -19.66 18.01 -7.93
CA ILE A 453 -18.38 18.15 -8.64
C ILE A 453 -18.61 17.74 -10.11
N LYS A 454 -18.15 18.57 -11.06
CA LYS A 454 -18.29 18.29 -12.51
C LYS A 454 -16.97 18.07 -13.24
N GLY A 455 -15.87 18.20 -12.53
CA GLY A 455 -14.49 18.00 -12.97
C GLY A 455 -13.56 18.51 -11.89
N TRP A 456 -12.28 18.66 -12.20
CA TRP A 456 -11.35 19.38 -11.35
C TRP A 456 -10.22 19.96 -12.19
N MET A 457 -9.57 21.01 -11.67
CA MET A 457 -8.33 21.53 -12.23
C MET A 457 -7.28 21.63 -11.13
N ILE A 458 -6.01 21.63 -11.49
CA ILE A 458 -4.91 21.93 -10.56
C ILE A 458 -4.26 23.22 -11.02
N THR A 459 -4.10 24.15 -10.08
CA THR A 459 -3.28 25.34 -10.30
C THR A 459 -1.96 25.23 -9.58
N PHE A 460 -0.89 25.76 -10.16
CA PHE A 460 0.45 25.87 -9.58
C PHE A 460 1.18 27.04 -10.25
N GLU A 461 2.02 27.77 -9.51
CA GLU A 461 2.69 29.02 -9.95
C GLU A 461 1.73 30.06 -10.58
N GLY A 462 0.50 30.15 -10.06
CA GLY A 462 -0.52 31.09 -10.54
C GLY A 462 -1.21 30.70 -11.85
N ARG A 463 -1.03 29.48 -12.35
CA ARG A 463 -1.59 29.00 -13.63
C ARG A 463 -2.33 27.67 -13.48
N VAL A 464 -3.25 27.37 -14.39
CA VAL A 464 -3.85 26.04 -14.52
C VAL A 464 -2.86 25.11 -15.23
N ILE A 465 -2.43 24.08 -14.51
CA ILE A 465 -1.41 23.14 -14.99
C ILE A 465 -2.02 21.81 -15.44
N SER A 466 -3.17 21.39 -14.91
CA SER A 466 -3.82 20.12 -15.26
C SER A 466 -5.34 20.23 -15.12
N GLU A 467 -6.08 19.47 -15.94
CA GLU A 467 -7.54 19.34 -15.87
C GLU A 467 -7.94 17.86 -15.85
N GLY A 468 -8.96 17.52 -15.05
CA GLY A 468 -9.46 16.16 -14.85
C GLY A 468 -10.85 15.95 -15.43
N ILE A 469 -10.97 14.96 -16.32
CA ILE A 469 -12.23 14.59 -16.98
C ILE A 469 -13.10 13.71 -16.05
N THR A 470 -12.49 12.92 -15.16
CA THR A 470 -13.21 12.11 -14.16
C THR A 470 -13.67 13.01 -13.01
N PRO A 471 -14.98 13.17 -12.77
CA PRO A 471 -15.51 14.21 -11.88
C PRO A 471 -15.64 13.73 -10.42
N THR A 472 -14.54 13.24 -9.83
CA THR A 472 -14.49 12.87 -8.40
C THR A 472 -13.47 13.71 -7.65
N PHE A 473 -13.76 14.01 -6.39
CA PHE A 473 -12.80 14.68 -5.51
C PHE A 473 -11.55 13.82 -5.29
N ALA A 474 -11.70 12.51 -5.10
CA ALA A 474 -10.58 11.60 -4.89
C ALA A 474 -9.55 11.64 -6.04
N THR A 475 -9.98 11.73 -7.31
CA THR A 475 -9.05 11.84 -8.44
C THR A 475 -8.30 13.17 -8.45
N GLY A 476 -9.00 14.29 -8.23
CA GLY A 476 -8.37 15.60 -8.12
C GLY A 476 -7.41 15.72 -6.94
N LEU A 477 -7.79 15.17 -5.79
CA LEU A 477 -6.95 15.13 -4.59
C LEU A 477 -5.70 14.27 -4.82
N ALA A 478 -5.82 13.08 -5.41
CA ALA A 478 -4.68 12.22 -5.73
C ALA A 478 -3.71 12.89 -6.70
N ALA A 479 -4.22 13.56 -7.74
CA ALA A 479 -3.40 14.24 -8.72
C ALA A 479 -2.69 15.46 -8.09
N MET A 480 -3.41 16.30 -7.33
CA MET A 480 -2.83 17.46 -6.64
C MET A 480 -1.83 17.05 -5.55
N PHE A 481 -2.08 15.95 -4.82
CA PHE A 481 -1.11 15.38 -3.89
C PHE A 481 0.16 14.91 -4.60
N ALA A 482 0.03 14.29 -5.78
CA ALA A 482 1.18 13.86 -6.59
C ALA A 482 2.06 15.02 -7.09
N ILE A 483 1.48 16.19 -7.40
CA ILE A 483 2.24 17.40 -7.82
C ILE A 483 3.32 17.78 -6.78
N TYR A 484 3.05 17.65 -5.48
CA TYR A 484 4.06 17.93 -4.44
C TYR A 484 5.31 17.06 -4.59
N TYR A 485 5.15 15.80 -4.94
CA TYR A 485 6.23 14.83 -5.08
C TYR A 485 6.95 14.99 -6.42
N ILE A 486 6.19 15.18 -7.50
CA ILE A 486 6.73 15.38 -8.84
C ILE A 486 7.66 16.60 -8.86
N PHE A 487 7.21 17.76 -8.38
CA PHE A 487 7.98 19.00 -8.46
C PHE A 487 8.85 19.29 -7.21
N ASN A 488 8.97 18.30 -6.31
CA ASN A 488 9.77 18.37 -5.08
C ASN A 488 9.43 19.62 -4.24
N LEU A 489 8.13 19.80 -3.99
CA LEU A 489 7.55 20.93 -3.28
C LEU A 489 7.38 20.59 -1.81
N GLN A 490 7.52 21.60 -0.95
CA GLN A 490 7.04 21.51 0.43
C GLN A 490 5.52 21.70 0.42
N TYR A 491 4.80 21.05 1.34
CA TYR A 491 3.40 21.37 1.59
C TYR A 491 3.27 22.84 2.00
N GLN A 492 2.21 23.49 1.53
CA GLN A 492 1.89 24.88 1.84
C GLN A 492 1.46 25.02 3.30
N ASP A 493 1.86 26.12 3.94
CA ASP A 493 1.57 26.37 5.35
C ASP A 493 0.06 26.40 5.66
N GLU A 494 -0.80 26.72 4.67
CA GLU A 494 -2.25 26.80 4.87
C GLU A 494 -2.98 25.44 4.92
N ALA A 495 -2.32 24.33 4.58
CA ALA A 495 -2.91 22.99 4.59
C ALA A 495 -1.92 21.86 4.99
N ALA A 496 -0.77 22.22 5.55
CA ALA A 496 0.33 21.29 5.81
C ALA A 496 -0.05 20.16 6.78
N CYS A 497 -0.86 20.43 7.81
CA CYS A 497 -1.29 19.42 8.79
C CYS A 497 -2.25 18.41 8.16
N THR A 498 -3.18 18.87 7.34
CA THR A 498 -4.09 17.99 6.57
C THR A 498 -3.31 17.14 5.57
N LEU A 499 -2.36 17.72 4.84
CA LEU A 499 -1.53 16.97 3.88
C LEU A 499 -0.59 15.96 4.57
N GLU A 500 0.04 16.33 5.68
CA GLU A 500 0.80 15.38 6.53
C GLU A 500 -0.08 14.27 7.12
N PHE A 501 -1.37 14.54 7.37
CA PHE A 501 -2.30 13.50 7.83
C PHE A 501 -2.67 12.54 6.68
N ILE A 502 -2.99 13.06 5.49
CA ILE A 502 -3.30 12.26 4.29
C ILE A 502 -2.11 11.38 3.86
N GLN A 503 -0.87 11.84 4.11
CA GLN A 503 0.35 11.08 3.82
C GLN A 503 0.53 9.82 4.69
N ARG A 504 -0.11 9.72 5.87
CA ARG A 504 0.26 8.78 6.95
C ARG A 504 -0.66 7.57 7.10
#